data_AF-B8GKI5-F1
#
_entry.id   AF-B8GKI5-F1
#
_cell.length_a   1.000
_cell.length_b   1.000
_cell.length_c   1.000
_cell.angle_alpha   90.00
_cell.angle_beta   90.00
_cell.angle_gamma   90.00
#
_symmetry.space_group_name_H-M   'P 1'
#
loop_
_entity.id
_entity.type
_entity.pdbx_description
1 polymer ?
#
loop_
_entity_poly.entity_id
_entity_poly.type
_entity_poly.pdbx_seq_one_letter_code
_entity_poly.pdbx_strand_id
1 'polypeptide(L)'
;MVNLSRGQWAPSISGDRVVWQDYRSGAAFDIYMRNLTTDSEQVICADPGRQWLPKVSGDLVTWVDSSGEEWTITAYNLTSGVRYQFGSGTADQCWSEVSDGRVVWMDYRDNQNKVYLSDLTGSNAS
;
A
#
# COMPACT_ATOMS: atom_id res chain seq x y z
N MET A 1 15.76 -22.22 18.05
CA MET A 1 14.90 -21.09 17.60
C MET A 1 15.79 -19.89 17.40
N VAL A 2 15.98 -19.43 16.16
CA VAL A 2 16.78 -18.23 15.87
C VAL A 2 15.79 -17.07 15.75
N ASN A 3 15.79 -16.20 16.75
CA ASN A 3 14.98 -14.99 16.79
C ASN A 3 15.69 -13.92 15.92
N LEU A 4 15.36 -13.86 14.64
CA LEU A 4 15.70 -12.71 13.81
C LEU A 4 14.50 -11.77 13.88
N SER A 5 14.43 -10.95 14.93
CA SER A 5 13.37 -9.94 15.11
C SER A 5 13.52 -8.82 14.08
N ARG A 6 13.27 -9.15 12.82
CA ARG A 6 13.11 -8.17 11.76
C ARG A 6 11.74 -7.52 11.99
N GLY A 7 11.75 -6.19 12.09
CA GLY A 7 10.60 -5.48 12.64
C GLY A 7 9.38 -5.49 11.72
N GLN A 8 8.23 -5.31 12.35
CA GLN A 8 6.92 -5.12 11.73
C GLN A 8 6.40 -3.77 12.17
N TRP A 9 5.88 -2.98 11.24
CA TRP A 9 5.48 -1.60 11.50
C TRP A 9 4.20 -1.22 10.75
N ALA A 10 3.67 -0.04 11.08
CA ALA A 10 2.55 0.60 10.41
C ALA A 10 1.37 -0.35 10.10
N PRO A 11 0.79 -1.04 11.11
CA PRO A 11 -0.38 -1.84 10.88
C PRO A 11 -1.59 -0.96 10.52
N SER A 12 -2.44 -1.44 9.64
CA SER A 12 -3.76 -0.88 9.32
C SER A 12 -4.79 -2.00 9.32
N ILE A 13 -6.03 -1.72 9.72
CA ILE A 13 -7.09 -2.73 9.84
C ILE A 13 -8.39 -2.25 9.19
N SER A 14 -9.07 -3.16 8.49
CA SER A 14 -10.45 -2.98 8.02
C SER A 14 -11.20 -4.31 8.11
N GLY A 15 -12.27 -4.35 8.90
CA GLY A 15 -12.97 -5.60 9.19
C GLY A 15 -12.04 -6.63 9.82
N ASP A 16 -11.90 -7.79 9.18
CA ASP A 16 -11.04 -8.89 9.61
C ASP A 16 -9.65 -8.88 8.95
N ARG A 17 -9.29 -7.83 8.22
CA ARG A 17 -8.02 -7.75 7.48
C ARG A 17 -7.08 -6.79 8.15
N VAL A 18 -5.93 -7.28 8.58
CA VAL A 18 -4.82 -6.47 9.08
C VAL A 18 -3.71 -6.48 8.05
N VAL A 19 -3.27 -5.32 7.59
CA VAL A 19 -2.09 -5.16 6.73
C VAL A 19 -0.97 -4.49 7.51
N TRP A 20 0.29 -4.84 7.22
CA TRP A 20 1.46 -4.20 7.83
C TRP A 20 2.67 -4.26 6.90
N GLN A 21 3.66 -3.41 7.15
CA GLN A 21 4.97 -3.55 6.52
C GLN A 21 5.88 -4.44 7.37
N ASP A 22 6.62 -5.32 6.72
CA ASP A 22 7.43 -6.35 7.38
C ASP A 22 8.82 -6.39 6.76
N TYR A 23 9.86 -6.39 7.60
CA TYR A 23 11.26 -6.45 7.15
C TYR A 23 11.82 -7.88 7.19
N ARG A 24 11.00 -8.93 7.34
CA ARG A 24 11.47 -10.32 7.51
C ARG A 24 12.37 -10.84 6.39
N SER A 25 12.18 -10.39 5.14
CA SER A 25 13.07 -10.70 4.01
C SER A 25 14.44 -10.03 4.15
N GLY A 26 14.45 -8.86 4.78
CA GLY A 26 15.58 -7.99 5.13
C GLY A 26 16.44 -7.54 3.97
N ALA A 27 15.86 -7.54 2.78
CA ALA A 27 16.29 -6.67 1.69
C ALA A 27 15.60 -5.31 1.84
N ALA A 28 14.28 -5.32 1.99
CA ALA A 28 13.44 -4.14 2.06
C ALA A 28 12.17 -4.43 2.89
N PHE A 29 11.32 -3.41 3.04
CA PHE A 29 9.97 -3.60 3.55
C PHE A 29 9.08 -4.17 2.47
N ASP A 30 8.36 -5.22 2.82
CA ASP A 30 7.32 -5.85 2.00
C ASP A 30 5.95 -5.64 2.69
N ILE A 31 4.84 -5.75 1.95
CA ILE A 31 3.48 -5.64 2.51
C ILE A 31 2.90 -7.02 2.78
N TYR A 32 2.47 -7.25 4.01
CA TYR A 32 1.81 -8.47 4.44
C TYR A 32 0.38 -8.18 4.89
N MET A 33 -0.45 -9.23 4.88
CA MET A 33 -1.79 -9.20 5.44
C MET A 33 -2.07 -10.47 6.25
N ARG A 34 -2.87 -10.34 7.31
CA ARG A 34 -3.50 -11.44 8.05
C ARG A 34 -5.00 -11.26 8.00
N ASN A 35 -5.70 -12.34 7.67
CA ASN A 35 -7.13 -12.45 7.90
C ASN A 35 -7.36 -13.01 9.31
N LEU A 36 -8.06 -12.26 10.15
CA LEU A 36 -8.32 -12.59 11.56
C LEU A 36 -9.40 -13.68 11.72
N THR A 37 -10.26 -13.85 10.72
CA THR A 37 -11.32 -14.88 10.73
C THR A 37 -10.75 -16.27 10.43
N THR A 38 -9.89 -16.38 9.41
CA THR A 38 -9.30 -17.64 8.94
C THR A 38 -7.93 -17.94 9.55
N ASP A 39 -7.36 -16.96 10.27
CA ASP A 39 -6.00 -16.96 10.78
C ASP A 39 -4.91 -17.15 9.71
N SER A 40 -5.20 -16.78 8.46
CA SER A 40 -4.27 -16.93 7.34
C SER A 40 -3.45 -15.66 7.13
N GLU A 41 -2.12 -15.82 7.04
CA GLU A 41 -1.19 -14.78 6.60
C GLU A 41 -0.88 -14.91 5.10
N GLN A 42 -0.73 -13.80 4.40
CA GLN A 42 -0.32 -13.74 3.00
C GLN A 42 0.59 -12.53 2.73
N VAL A 43 1.47 -12.67 1.73
CA VAL A 43 2.23 -11.55 1.18
C VAL A 43 1.35 -10.84 0.16
N ILE A 44 1.18 -9.52 0.31
CA ILE A 44 0.46 -8.68 -0.65
C ILE A 44 1.40 -8.13 -1.71
N CYS A 45 2.61 -7.72 -1.31
CA CYS A 45 3.63 -7.23 -2.23
C CYS A 45 5.02 -7.50 -1.67
N ALA A 46 5.93 -8.01 -2.50
CA ALA A 46 7.35 -8.22 -2.21
C ALA A 46 8.19 -7.86 -3.44
N ASP A 47 7.81 -6.78 -4.11
CA ASP A 47 8.53 -6.25 -5.25
C ASP A 47 9.90 -5.70 -4.81
N PRO A 48 10.88 -5.55 -5.73
CA PRO A 48 12.13 -4.87 -5.41
C PRO A 48 11.91 -3.48 -4.81
N GLY A 49 12.88 -2.98 -4.05
CA GLY A 49 12.71 -1.70 -3.35
C GLY A 49 11.80 -1.84 -2.13
N ARG A 50 11.42 -0.72 -1.52
CA ARG A 50 10.62 -0.70 -0.29
C ARG A 50 9.15 -0.47 -0.62
N GLN A 51 8.28 -1.25 0.02
CA GLN A 51 6.86 -1.01 0.14
C GLN A 51 6.51 -0.71 1.59
N TRP A 52 5.99 0.48 1.89
CA TRP A 52 5.75 0.90 3.27
C TRP A 52 4.45 1.67 3.47
N LEU A 53 4.11 1.86 4.75
CA LEU A 53 2.96 2.63 5.22
C LEU A 53 1.63 2.14 4.63
N PRO A 54 1.30 0.84 4.72
CA PRO A 54 0.09 0.34 4.12
C PRO A 54 -1.16 0.87 4.81
N LYS A 55 -2.22 1.07 4.04
CA LYS A 55 -3.59 1.35 4.52
C LYS A 55 -4.56 0.36 3.91
N VAL A 56 -5.68 0.09 4.59
CA VAL A 56 -6.70 -0.83 4.08
C VAL A 56 -8.10 -0.30 4.39
N SER A 57 -9.00 -0.39 3.41
CA SER A 57 -10.43 -0.15 3.56
C SER A 57 -11.22 -1.12 2.68
N GLY A 58 -11.98 -2.02 3.29
CA GLY A 58 -12.66 -3.09 2.58
C GLY A 58 -11.65 -3.97 1.84
N ASP A 59 -11.81 -4.10 0.52
CA ASP A 59 -10.92 -4.88 -0.33
C ASP A 59 -9.72 -4.08 -0.86
N LEU A 60 -9.64 -2.78 -0.60
CA LEU A 60 -8.63 -1.92 -1.19
C LEU A 60 -7.48 -1.68 -0.20
N VAL A 61 -6.27 -2.06 -0.61
CA VAL A 61 -5.02 -1.82 0.14
C VAL A 61 -4.18 -0.80 -0.61
N THR A 62 -3.64 0.20 0.07
CA THR A 62 -2.70 1.16 -0.51
C THR A 62 -1.36 1.11 0.19
N TRP A 63 -0.27 1.43 -0.52
CA TRP A 63 1.07 1.57 0.03
C TRP A 63 1.88 2.55 -0.81
N VAL A 64 2.98 3.06 -0.22
CA VAL A 64 4.02 3.74 -1.01
C VAL A 64 4.97 2.68 -1.55
N ASP A 65 5.30 2.79 -2.83
CA ASP A 65 6.11 1.83 -3.58
C ASP A 65 7.34 2.50 -4.19
N SER A 66 8.53 2.00 -3.85
CA SER A 66 9.82 2.48 -4.36
C SER A 66 10.54 1.45 -5.25
N SER A 67 9.78 0.59 -5.92
CA SER A 67 10.30 -0.39 -6.87
C SER A 67 10.79 0.22 -8.20
N GLY A 68 10.29 1.42 -8.54
CA GLY A 68 10.66 2.17 -9.74
C GLY A 68 11.63 3.33 -9.47
N GLU A 69 11.76 4.20 -10.48
CA GLU A 69 12.59 5.42 -10.40
C GLU A 69 11.99 6.50 -9.49
N GLU A 70 10.66 6.49 -9.33
CA GLU A 70 9.86 7.42 -8.51
C GLU A 70 9.16 6.64 -7.39
N TRP A 71 9.02 7.24 -6.21
CA TRP A 71 8.12 6.67 -5.20
C TRP A 71 6.68 6.95 -5.58
N THR A 72 5.90 5.90 -5.77
CA THR A 72 4.50 6.01 -6.18
C THR A 72 3.55 5.56 -5.07
N ILE A 73 2.27 5.95 -5.15
CA ILE A 73 1.23 5.26 -4.39
C ILE A 73 0.70 4.12 -5.24
N THR A 74 0.69 2.92 -4.69
CA THR A 74 -0.02 1.79 -5.28
C THR A 74 -1.32 1.56 -4.52
N ALA A 75 -2.41 1.29 -5.22
CA ALA A 75 -3.61 0.69 -4.67
C ALA A 75 -3.83 -0.69 -5.29
N TYR A 76 -4.25 -1.66 -4.48
CA TYR A 76 -4.48 -3.04 -4.88
C TYR A 76 -5.81 -3.53 -4.34
N ASN A 77 -6.64 -4.06 -5.22
CA ASN A 77 -7.89 -4.66 -4.85
C ASN A 77 -7.67 -6.16 -4.55
N LEU A 78 -7.85 -6.54 -3.30
CA LEU A 78 -7.66 -7.91 -2.79
C LEU A 78 -8.58 -8.94 -3.45
N THR A 79 -9.75 -8.53 -3.92
CA THR A 79 -10.76 -9.41 -4.52
C THR A 79 -10.51 -9.60 -6.02
N SER A 80 -10.23 -8.51 -6.75
CA SER A 80 -10.03 -8.58 -8.21
C SER A 80 -8.59 -8.80 -8.63
N GLY A 81 -7.62 -8.59 -7.73
CA GLY A 81 -6.19 -8.62 -8.04
C GLY A 81 -5.72 -7.43 -8.89
N VAL A 82 -6.57 -6.42 -9.10
CA VAL A 82 -6.22 -5.26 -9.92
C VAL A 82 -5.34 -4.30 -9.12
N ARG A 83 -4.25 -3.86 -9.75
CA ARG A 83 -3.31 -2.87 -9.23
C ARG A 83 -3.46 -1.54 -9.97
N TYR A 84 -3.52 -0.45 -9.22
CA TYR A 84 -3.51 0.93 -9.70
C TYR A 84 -2.25 1.61 -9.17
N GLN A 85 -1.56 2.37 -10.02
CA GLN A 85 -0.35 3.09 -9.64
C GLN A 85 -0.53 4.58 -9.91
N PHE A 86 -0.26 5.39 -8.89
CA PHE A 86 -0.35 6.83 -8.92
C PHE A 86 1.06 7.41 -8.83
N GLY A 87 1.63 7.71 -10.00
CA GLY A 87 2.86 8.44 -10.18
C GLY A 87 2.62 9.84 -10.76
N SER A 88 3.60 10.71 -10.66
CA SER A 88 3.62 12.00 -11.37
C SER A 88 4.61 12.02 -12.53
N GLY A 89 5.59 11.11 -12.51
CA GLY A 89 6.76 11.12 -13.39
C GLY A 89 7.78 12.20 -13.02
N THR A 90 7.53 13.03 -12.00
CA THR A 90 8.36 14.21 -11.69
C THR A 90 8.64 14.43 -10.20
N ALA A 91 7.98 13.73 -9.27
CA ALA A 91 8.15 13.92 -7.83
C ALA A 91 7.58 12.76 -7.00
N ASP A 92 8.20 12.45 -5.86
CA ASP A 92 7.73 11.36 -4.98
C ASP A 92 6.31 11.61 -4.41
N GLN A 93 5.49 10.56 -4.40
CA GLN A 93 4.22 10.51 -3.68
C GLN A 93 4.36 9.82 -2.32
N CYS A 94 3.60 10.29 -1.33
CA CYS A 94 3.70 9.80 0.04
C CYS A 94 2.37 9.87 0.80
N TRP A 95 2.31 9.13 1.93
CA TRP A 95 1.21 9.13 2.89
C TRP A 95 -0.18 9.01 2.26
N SER A 96 -0.49 7.82 1.75
CA SER A 96 -1.85 7.55 1.30
C SER A 96 -2.81 7.32 2.46
N GLU A 97 -4.09 7.59 2.23
CA GLU A 97 -5.22 7.10 3.00
C GLU A 97 -6.27 6.55 2.03
N VAL A 98 -7.07 5.59 2.50
CA VAL A 98 -8.08 4.93 1.68
C VAL A 98 -9.39 4.75 2.46
N SER A 99 -10.51 5.11 1.84
CA SER A 99 -11.85 4.91 2.40
C SER A 99 -12.87 4.79 1.29
N ASP A 100 -13.75 3.78 1.36
CA ASP A 100 -14.89 3.61 0.44
C ASP A 100 -14.50 3.73 -1.04
N GLY A 101 -13.42 3.05 -1.45
CA GLY A 101 -12.93 3.07 -2.84
C GLY A 101 -12.24 4.38 -3.27
N ARG A 102 -12.06 5.34 -2.37
CA ARG A 102 -11.31 6.57 -2.63
C ARG A 102 -9.92 6.48 -2.04
N VAL A 103 -8.92 6.91 -2.82
CA VAL A 103 -7.53 6.97 -2.41
C VAL A 103 -7.09 8.42 -2.41
N VAL A 104 -6.59 8.92 -1.29
CA VAL A 104 -5.95 10.24 -1.20
C VAL A 104 -4.47 10.09 -0.92
N TRP A 105 -3.65 11.01 -1.41
CA TRP A 105 -2.21 11.01 -1.17
C TRP A 105 -1.60 12.40 -1.23
N MET A 106 -0.41 12.56 -0.67
CA MET A 106 0.42 13.75 -0.84
C MET A 106 1.39 13.59 -2.01
N ASP A 107 1.58 14.68 -2.74
CA ASP A 107 2.45 14.75 -3.92
C ASP A 107 3.12 16.12 -3.99
N TYR A 108 4.41 16.13 -4.36
CA TYR A 108 5.28 17.32 -4.36
C TYR A 108 5.57 17.91 -5.77
N ARG A 109 4.87 17.46 -6.83
CA ARG A 109 5.18 17.79 -8.25
C ARG A 109 5.24 19.27 -8.63
N ASP A 110 4.72 20.17 -7.79
CA ASP A 110 4.66 21.62 -8.03
C ASP A 110 5.49 22.44 -7.03
N ASN A 111 6.58 21.87 -6.48
CA ASN A 111 7.38 22.45 -5.39
C ASN A 111 6.59 22.74 -4.11
N GLN A 112 5.42 22.10 -3.97
CA GLN A 112 4.52 22.24 -2.84
C GLN A 112 3.82 20.91 -2.60
N ASN A 113 3.72 20.48 -1.34
CA ASN A 113 2.90 19.32 -0.98
C ASN A 113 1.43 19.66 -1.20
N LYS A 114 0.77 18.93 -2.09
CA LYS A 114 -0.67 19.02 -2.33
C LYS A 114 -1.32 17.66 -2.08
N VAL A 115 -2.59 17.69 -1.70
CA VAL A 115 -3.41 16.49 -1.53
C VAL A 115 -4.14 16.20 -2.83
N TYR A 116 -4.00 14.98 -3.32
CA TYR A 116 -4.69 14.46 -4.50
C TYR A 116 -5.67 13.36 -4.10
N LEU A 117 -6.62 13.08 -4.98
CA LEU A 117 -7.69 12.10 -4.79
C LEU A 117 -7.91 11.32 -6.09
N SER A 118 -8.08 10.02 -5.98
CA SER A 118 -8.62 9.15 -7.02
C SER A 118 -9.84 8.42 -6.48
N ASP A 119 -10.90 8.38 -7.26
CA ASP A 119 -12.11 7.64 -6.96
C ASP A 119 -12.13 6.36 -7.80
N LEU A 120 -12.04 5.21 -7.13
CA LEU A 120 -12.05 3.87 -7.73
C LEU A 120 -13.40 3.17 -7.57
N THR A 121 -14.46 3.89 -7.17
CA THR A 121 -15.81 3.32 -6.98
C THR A 121 -16.55 3.04 -8.29
N GLY A 122 -15.99 3.45 -9.44
CA GLY A 122 -16.65 3.39 -10.73
C GLY A 122 -16.32 2.16 -11.58
N SER A 123 -17.35 1.39 -11.94
CA SER A 123 -17.36 0.40 -13.03
C SER A 123 -17.40 1.06 -14.43
N ASN A 124 -16.54 2.04 -14.70
CA ASN A 124 -16.38 2.68 -16.01
C ASN A 124 -14.96 3.22 -16.17
N ALA A 125 -14.03 2.33 -16.50
CA ALA A 125 -12.90 2.71 -17.34
C ALA A 125 -13.43 2.66 -18.79
N SER A 126 -13.74 3.82 -19.35
CA SER A 126 -13.95 4.01 -20.79
C SER A 126 -12.61 4.29 -21.48
#